data_AF-A0A924GQV6-F1
#
_entry.id   AF-A0A924GQV6-F1
#
_cell.length_a   1.000
_cell.length_b   1.000
_cell.length_c   1.000
_cell.angle_alpha   90.00
_cell.angle_beta   90.00
_cell.angle_gamma   90.00
#
_symmetry.space_group_name_H-M   'P 1'
#
loop_
_entity.id
_entity.type
_entity.pdbx_description
1 polymer ?
#
loop_
_entity_poly.entity_id
_entity_poly.type
_entity_poly.pdbx_seq_one_letter_code
_entity_poly.pdbx_strand_id
1 'polypeptide(L)'
;MTFLARLGPAKRAVFSFAGVVTVASIVVAAAIVYQGFTSTQVALNDGGVWVVNSKQLMLGHLNFPSQTLDSGLKSKTSDFTVLQHGGTVLLHDETNSTLATVNPASVTVNSNPARLPAGARVALGAT
;
A
#
# COMPACT_ATOMS: atom_id res chain seq x y z
N MET A 1 14.52 -63.64 7.59
CA MET A 1 13.64 -63.45 8.77
C MET A 1 13.98 -62.10 9.38
N THR A 2 13.12 -61.11 9.18
CA THR A 2 13.32 -59.72 9.60
C THR A 2 13.11 -59.58 11.11
N PHE A 3 14.18 -59.36 11.88
CA PHE A 3 14.08 -59.10 13.31
C PHE A 3 13.70 -57.63 13.54
N LEU A 4 12.41 -57.36 13.72
CA LEU A 4 11.94 -56.06 14.19
C LEU A 4 12.19 -55.96 15.70
N ALA A 5 13.30 -55.34 16.08
CA ALA A 5 13.57 -54.98 17.47
C ALA A 5 12.50 -54.00 17.97
N ARG A 6 11.53 -54.49 18.75
CA ARG A 6 10.50 -53.66 19.35
C ARG A 6 11.10 -52.99 20.59
N LEU A 7 11.53 -51.73 20.46
CA LEU A 7 12.01 -50.95 21.61
C LEU A 7 10.92 -50.87 22.70
N GLY A 8 11.29 -51.09 23.97
CA GLY A 8 10.39 -50.97 25.12
C GLY A 8 9.87 -49.53 25.32
N PRO A 9 8.76 -49.36 26.08
CA PRO A 9 8.00 -48.10 26.14
C PRO A 9 8.84 -46.91 26.64
N ALA A 10 9.71 -47.11 27.63
CA ALA A 10 10.61 -46.07 28.12
C ALA A 10 11.64 -45.63 27.07
N LYS A 11 12.18 -46.57 26.28
CA LYS A 11 13.16 -46.27 25.23
C LYS A 11 12.48 -45.52 24.07
N ARG A 12 11.27 -45.94 23.68
CA ARG A 12 10.42 -45.22 22.71
C ARG A 12 10.10 -43.80 23.16
N ALA A 13 9.79 -43.61 24.45
CA ALA A 13 9.52 -42.29 25.02
C ALA A 13 10.75 -41.39 24.98
N VAL A 14 11.95 -41.91 25.33
CA VAL A 14 13.21 -41.16 25.26
C VAL A 14 13.59 -40.81 23.82
N PHE A 15 13.47 -41.74 22.87
CA PHE A 15 13.73 -41.45 21.45
C PHE A 15 12.73 -40.43 20.88
N SER A 16 11.46 -40.50 21.28
CA SER A 16 10.44 -39.52 20.89
C SER A 16 10.76 -38.13 21.46
N PHE A 17 11.13 -38.05 22.74
CA PHE A 17 11.50 -36.80 23.39
C PHE A 17 12.76 -36.19 22.76
N ALA A 18 13.79 -36.98 22.50
CA ALA A 18 15.01 -36.54 21.84
C ALA A 18 14.73 -36.02 20.42
N GLY A 19 13.83 -36.68 19.68
CA GLY A 19 13.39 -36.21 18.36
C GLY A 19 12.72 -34.84 18.43
N VAL A 20 11.78 -34.65 19.36
CA VAL A 20 11.07 -33.37 19.54
C VAL A 20 12.04 -32.24 19.90
N VAL A 21 12.96 -32.49 20.84
CA VAL A 21 13.97 -31.49 21.24
C VAL A 21 14.87 -31.13 20.06
N THR A 22 15.29 -32.10 19.25
CA THR A 22 16.13 -31.85 18.07
C THR A 22 15.42 -30.95 17.06
N VAL A 23 14.16 -31.26 16.73
CA VAL A 23 13.36 -30.45 15.78
C VAL A 23 13.15 -29.04 16.33
N ALA A 24 12.78 -28.90 17.60
CA ALA A 24 12.61 -27.59 18.24
C ALA A 24 13.90 -26.76 18.20
N SER A 25 15.05 -27.38 18.46
CA SER A 25 16.37 -26.73 18.42
C SER A 25 16.67 -26.18 17.03
N ILE A 26 16.38 -26.96 15.97
CA ILE A 26 16.58 -26.54 14.58
C ILE A 26 15.69 -25.34 14.23
N VAL A 27 14.43 -25.36 14.64
CA VAL A 27 13.49 -24.25 14.39
C VAL A 27 13.95 -22.98 15.10
N VAL A 28 14.39 -23.08 16.36
CA VAL A 28 14.92 -21.93 17.12
C VAL A 28 16.20 -21.39 16.47
N ALA A 29 17.13 -22.25 16.07
CA ALA A 29 18.34 -21.84 15.37
C ALA A 29 18.01 -21.14 14.04
N ALA A 30 17.05 -21.68 13.28
CA ALA A 30 16.58 -21.05 12.05
C ALA A 30 15.98 -19.67 12.32
N ALA A 31 15.16 -19.51 13.37
CA ALA A 31 14.57 -18.22 13.73
C ALA A 31 15.60 -17.17 14.17
N ILE A 32 16.72 -17.57 14.80
CA ILE A 32 17.81 -16.65 15.15
C ILE A 32 18.58 -16.21 13.90
N VAL A 33 18.84 -17.14 12.98
CA VAL A 33 19.60 -16.86 11.75
C VAL A 33 18.75 -16.10 10.72
N TYR A 34 17.45 -16.39 10.65
CA TYR A 34 16.49 -15.68 9.80
C TYR A 34 15.84 -14.55 10.59
N GLN A 35 16.38 -13.34 10.47
CA GLN A 35 15.85 -12.11 11.09
C GLN A 35 14.48 -11.67 10.53
N GLY A 36 13.87 -12.47 9.66
CA GLY A 36 12.67 -12.13 8.90
C GLY A 36 12.93 -11.01 7.89
N PHE A 37 11.87 -10.56 7.22
CA PHE A 37 11.92 -9.34 6.43
C PHE A 37 11.42 -8.19 7.30
N THR A 38 12.23 -7.15 7.48
CA THR A 38 11.75 -5.88 8.02
C THR A 38 10.74 -5.32 7.02
N SER A 39 9.45 -5.34 7.39
CA SER A 39 8.42 -4.67 6.60
C SER A 39 8.74 -3.18 6.62
N THR A 40 9.40 -2.71 5.56
CA THR A 40 9.73 -1.30 5.42
C THR A 40 8.45 -0.61 4.96
N GLN A 41 7.92 0.29 5.77
CA GLN A 41 6.90 1.25 5.32
C GLN A 41 7.61 2.30 4.45
N VAL A 42 7.95 1.91 3.23
CA VAL A 42 8.46 2.85 2.24
C VAL A 42 7.27 3.68 1.76
N ALA A 43 7.37 5.00 1.91
CA ALA A 43 6.51 5.95 1.22
C ALA A 43 6.91 5.95 -0.26
N LEU A 44 6.64 4.84 -0.95
CA LEU A 44 7.01 4.66 -2.34
C LEU A 44 5.96 5.37 -3.19
N ASN A 45 6.39 6.30 -4.03
CA ASN A 45 5.59 6.68 -5.18
C ASN A 45 5.67 5.52 -6.19
N ASP A 46 4.58 5.29 -6.91
CA ASP A 46 4.46 4.27 -7.95
C ASP A 46 5.03 4.73 -9.31
N GLY A 47 5.78 5.82 -9.33
CA GLY A 47 6.24 6.48 -10.54
C GLY A 47 5.12 7.10 -11.38
N GLY A 48 3.89 7.14 -10.86
CA GLY A 48 2.74 7.72 -11.52
C GLY A 48 2.67 9.24 -11.40
N VAL A 49 2.03 9.88 -12.37
CA VAL A 49 1.74 11.32 -12.34
C VAL A 49 0.26 11.56 -12.64
N TRP A 50 -0.32 12.53 -11.94
CA TRP A 50 -1.69 12.98 -12.20
C TRP A 50 -1.71 14.03 -13.30
N VAL A 51 -2.58 13.84 -14.29
CA VAL A 51 -2.71 14.70 -15.46
C VAL A 51 -4.13 15.25 -15.54
N VAL A 52 -4.26 16.56 -15.73
CA VAL A 52 -5.54 17.26 -15.90
C VAL A 52 -5.82 17.52 -17.37
N ASN A 53 -7.02 17.17 -17.82
CA ASN A 53 -7.58 17.59 -19.09
C ASN A 53 -8.87 18.40 -18.86
N SER A 54 -8.74 19.72 -18.78
CA SER A 54 -9.85 20.64 -18.53
C SER A 54 -10.90 20.62 -19.63
N LYS A 55 -10.54 20.32 -20.88
CA LYS A 55 -11.52 20.24 -22.00
C LYS A 55 -12.46 19.04 -21.87
N GLN A 56 -11.97 17.95 -21.30
CA GLN A 56 -12.73 16.72 -21.10
C GLN A 56 -13.24 16.57 -19.66
N LEU A 57 -12.97 17.56 -18.81
CA LEU A 57 -13.26 17.52 -17.37
C LEU A 57 -12.66 16.27 -16.69
N MET A 58 -11.45 15.88 -17.09
CA MET A 58 -10.88 14.59 -16.71
C MET A 58 -9.58 14.76 -15.93
N LEU A 59 -9.47 14.04 -14.82
CA LEU A 59 -8.22 13.83 -14.09
C LEU A 59 -7.81 12.38 -14.27
N GLY A 60 -6.64 12.14 -14.84
CA GLY A 60 -6.11 10.81 -15.09
C GLY A 60 -4.83 10.54 -14.32
N HIS A 61 -4.57 9.28 -13.99
CA HIS A 61 -3.30 8.84 -13.45
C HIS A 61 -2.52 8.09 -14.53
N LEU A 62 -1.34 8.61 -14.84
CA LEU A 62 -0.45 8.06 -15.84
C LEU A 62 0.67 7.32 -15.14
N ASN A 63 0.79 6.01 -15.38
CA ASN A 63 1.98 5.27 -15.04
C ASN A 63 3.09 5.64 -16.03
N PHE A 64 4.08 6.42 -15.57
CA PHE A 64 5.10 6.96 -16.46
C PHE A 64 6.03 5.89 -17.07
N PRO A 65 6.54 4.90 -16.30
CA PRO A 65 7.35 3.80 -16.85
C PRO A 65 6.68 3.00 -17.97
N SER A 66 5.40 2.66 -17.85
CA SER A 66 4.66 1.91 -18.88
C SER A 66 3.95 2.80 -19.90
N GLN A 67 3.92 4.11 -19.69
CA GLN A 67 3.16 5.08 -20.49
C GLN A 67 1.67 4.75 -20.62
N THR A 68 1.11 4.09 -19.61
CA THR A 68 -0.29 3.68 -19.60
C THR A 68 -1.10 4.56 -18.68
N LEU A 69 -2.26 5.00 -19.16
CA LEU A 69 -3.28 5.61 -18.32
C LEU A 69 -4.01 4.49 -17.58
N ASP A 70 -3.78 4.36 -16.28
CA ASP A 70 -4.33 3.25 -15.48
C ASP A 70 -5.66 3.60 -14.82
N SER A 71 -5.96 4.89 -14.70
CA SER A 71 -7.18 5.37 -14.06
C SER A 71 -7.57 6.78 -14.47
N GLY A 72 -8.86 7.11 -14.31
CA GLY A 72 -9.38 8.44 -14.54
C GLY A 72 -10.70 8.72 -13.83
N LEU A 73 -10.87 9.96 -13.40
CA LEU A 73 -12.10 10.48 -12.79
C LEU A 73 -12.58 11.72 -13.55
N LYS A 74 -13.89 11.92 -13.53
CA LYS A 74 -14.53 13.07 -14.16
C LYS A 74 -14.83 14.14 -13.11
N SER A 75 -14.30 15.33 -13.31
CA SER A 75 -14.62 16.51 -12.52
C SER A 75 -16.00 17.07 -12.89
N LYS A 76 -16.60 17.80 -11.96
CA LYS A 76 -17.88 18.50 -12.16
C LYS A 76 -17.69 19.84 -12.89
N THR A 77 -16.47 20.38 -12.88
CA THR A 77 -16.10 21.69 -13.43
C THR A 77 -14.84 21.57 -14.29
N SER A 78 -14.56 22.59 -15.11
CA SER A 78 -13.38 22.63 -15.98
C SER A 78 -12.14 23.19 -15.31
N ASP A 79 -12.33 24.05 -14.31
CA ASP A 79 -11.26 24.74 -13.59
C ASP A 79 -10.98 24.00 -12.29
N PHE A 80 -10.24 22.91 -12.42
CA PHE A 80 -9.77 22.13 -11.30
C PHE A 80 -8.29 21.79 -11.46
N THR A 81 -7.62 21.67 -10.32
CA THR A 81 -6.21 21.31 -10.23
C THR A 81 -6.03 20.14 -9.25
N VAL A 82 -4.87 19.49 -9.31
CA VAL A 82 -4.52 18.40 -8.40
C VAL A 82 -3.30 18.80 -7.58
N LEU A 83 -3.36 18.54 -6.27
CA LEU A 83 -2.22 18.67 -5.37
C LEU A 83 -1.87 17.29 -4.85
N GLN A 84 -0.60 16.90 -4.98
CA GLN A 84 -0.11 15.60 -4.52
C GLN A 84 1.11 15.76 -3.63
N HIS A 85 1.10 15.02 -2.52
CA HIS A 85 2.28 14.82 -1.68
C HIS A 85 2.24 13.42 -1.07
N GLY A 86 3.26 12.61 -1.38
CA GLY A 86 3.28 11.19 -1.01
C GLY A 86 2.03 10.47 -1.53
N GLY A 87 1.31 9.78 -0.64
CA GLY A 87 0.03 9.13 -0.94
C GLY A 87 -1.20 10.03 -0.85
N THR A 88 -1.05 11.31 -0.50
CA THR A 88 -2.17 12.25 -0.41
C THR A 88 -2.39 12.93 -1.75
N VAL A 89 -3.61 12.82 -2.27
CA VAL A 89 -4.04 13.47 -3.51
C VAL A 89 -5.29 14.29 -3.23
N LEU A 90 -5.25 15.58 -3.56
CA LEU A 90 -6.34 16.52 -3.38
C LEU A 90 -6.76 17.08 -4.74
N LEU A 91 -8.06 17.13 -4.98
CA LEU A 91 -8.67 17.83 -6.10
C LEU A 91 -9.17 19.18 -5.60
N HIS A 92 -8.66 20.25 -6.19
CA HIS A 92 -9.08 21.62 -5.92
C HIS A 92 -9.95 22.09 -7.08
N ASP A 93 -11.23 22.33 -6.80
CA ASP A 93 -12.21 22.89 -7.75
C ASP A 93 -12.30 24.39 -7.50
N GLU A 94 -11.72 25.18 -8.40
CA GLU A 94 -11.62 26.63 -8.27
C GLU A 94 -12.97 27.31 -8.52
N THR A 95 -13.77 26.75 -9.44
CA THR A 95 -15.12 27.26 -9.74
C THR A 95 -16.03 27.16 -8.52
N ASN A 96 -15.99 26.05 -7.80
CA ASN A 96 -16.84 25.84 -6.63
C ASN A 96 -16.17 26.26 -5.30
N SER A 97 -14.90 26.67 -5.34
CA SER A 97 -14.09 26.95 -4.15
C SER A 97 -14.11 25.77 -3.16
N THR A 98 -13.80 24.57 -3.67
CA THR A 98 -13.81 23.36 -2.83
C THR A 98 -12.55 22.52 -2.98
N LEU A 99 -12.21 21.80 -1.92
CA LEU A 99 -11.08 20.88 -1.86
C LEU A 99 -11.58 19.49 -1.46
N ALA A 100 -11.28 18.47 -2.26
CA ALA A 100 -11.73 17.10 -2.05
C ALA A 100 -10.56 16.14 -2.05
N THR A 101 -10.57 15.14 -1.17
CA THR A 101 -9.57 14.04 -1.22
C THR A 101 -9.91 13.08 -2.35
N VAL A 102 -8.91 12.68 -3.13
CA VAL A 102 -9.00 11.61 -4.13
C VAL A 102 -8.47 10.33 -3.51
N ASN A 103 -9.23 9.24 -3.59
CA ASN A 103 -8.73 7.91 -3.26
C ASN A 103 -8.07 7.31 -4.51
N PRO A 104 -6.74 7.15 -4.56
CA PRO A 104 -6.04 6.63 -5.73
C PRO A 104 -6.37 5.16 -6.00
N ALA A 105 -6.68 4.36 -4.98
CA ALA A 105 -6.97 2.93 -5.14
C ALA A 105 -8.33 2.66 -5.80
N SER A 106 -9.32 3.52 -5.55
CA SER A 106 -10.67 3.40 -6.11
C SER A 106 -10.98 4.45 -7.17
N VAL A 107 -10.08 5.41 -7.41
CA VAL A 107 -10.23 6.50 -8.39
C VAL A 107 -11.51 7.30 -8.14
N THR A 108 -11.81 7.57 -6.87
CA THR A 108 -13.02 8.30 -6.46
C THR A 108 -12.68 9.57 -5.71
N VAL A 109 -13.49 10.60 -5.95
CA VAL A 109 -13.47 11.84 -5.17
C VAL A 109 -14.37 11.66 -3.96
N ASN A 110 -13.90 12.05 -2.79
CA ASN A 110 -14.68 12.00 -1.57
C ASN A 110 -15.94 12.87 -1.68
N SER A 111 -17.07 12.33 -1.24
CA SER A 111 -18.40 12.91 -1.39
C SER A 111 -18.60 14.20 -0.59
N ASN A 112 -17.76 14.47 0.40
CA ASN A 112 -17.86 15.62 1.28
C ASN A 112 -16.64 16.56 1.13
N PRO A 113 -16.60 17.42 0.11
CA PRO A 113 -15.50 18.33 -0.12
C PRO A 113 -15.52 19.49 0.90
N ALA A 114 -14.34 19.91 1.33
CA ALA A 114 -14.17 21.09 2.18
C ALA A 114 -14.41 22.37 1.37
N ARG A 115 -15.13 23.33 1.94
CA ARG A 115 -15.30 24.67 1.33
C ARG A 115 -14.13 25.56 1.67
N LEU A 116 -13.67 26.32 0.68
CA LEU A 116 -12.60 27.28 0.80
C LEU A 116 -13.19 28.71 0.81
N PRO A 117 -12.63 29.63 1.60
CA PRO A 117 -12.93 31.06 1.48
C PRO A 117 -12.58 31.60 0.09
N ALA A 118 -13.25 32.68 -0.31
CA ALA A 118 -12.96 33.35 -1.58
C ALA A 118 -11.48 33.80 -1.62
N GLY A 119 -10.79 33.48 -2.72
CA GLY A 119 -9.38 33.84 -2.92
C GLY A 119 -8.37 33.02 -2.12
N ALA A 120 -8.81 31.92 -1.47
CA ALA A 120 -7.88 31.02 -0.78
C ALA A 120 -6.84 30.44 -1.74
N ARG A 121 -5.58 30.43 -1.31
CA ARG A 121 -4.51 29.70 -2.00
C ARG A 121 -4.24 28.41 -1.24
N VAL A 122 -4.33 27.29 -1.95
CA VAL A 122 -4.07 25.96 -1.39
C VAL A 122 -2.67 25.54 -1.79
N ALA A 123 -1.90 25.05 -0.82
CA ALA A 123 -0.62 24.39 -1.04
C ALA A 123 -0.58 23.12 -0.20
N LEU A 124 0.02 22.06 -0.74
CA LEU A 124 0.26 20.81 -0.04
C LEU A 124 1.77 20.66 0.14
N GLY A 125 2.23 20.68 1.40
CA GLY A 125 3.64 20.72 1.75
C GLY A 125 4.24 19.35 2.05
N ALA A 126 5.56 19.24 1.86
CA ALA A 126 6.43 18.22 2.44
C ALA A 126 7.11 18.81 3.68
N THR A 127 7.13 18.09 4.81
CA THR A 127 7.87 18.48 6.02
C THR A 127 9.36 18.18 5.90
#